data_AF-A0A9P8AUM1-F1
#
_entry.id   AF-A0A9P8AUM1-F1
#
_cell.length_a   1.000
_cell.length_b   1.000
_cell.length_c   1.000
_cell.angle_alpha   90.00
_cell.angle_beta   90.00
_cell.angle_gamma   90.00
#
_symmetry.space_group_name_H-M   'P 1'
#
loop_
_entity.id
_entity.type
_entity.pdbx_description
1 polymer ?
#
loop_
_entity_poly.entity_id
_entity_poly.type
_entity_poly.pdbx_seq_one_letter_code
_entity_poly.pdbx_strand_id
1 'polypeptide(L)'
;MKTLFALLTARLAALTYAVAQLPTSPLGPVVNLGYAMYIGNTTSPTGLEDGPVVFYGNIPYALPPIGDLRWRAPRMLNENGQTSQTVDARDWGPPCLQRPAMVPDCLKVNVWKPRTASEGDALPVAVYIHGGGFYANSPQGFPLYD
;
A
#
# COMPACT_ATOMS: atom_id res chain seq x y z
N MET A 1 53.90 -51.03 20.23
CA MET A 1 52.84 -50.24 20.88
C MET A 1 52.32 -49.25 19.85
N LYS A 2 51.02 -49.35 19.53
CA LYS A 2 50.39 -48.76 18.35
C LYS A 2 50.08 -47.28 18.55
N THR A 3 50.46 -46.48 17.56
CA THR A 3 50.12 -45.07 17.35
C THR A 3 48.65 -44.92 16.95
N LEU A 4 47.91 -43.99 17.57
CA LEU A 4 46.66 -43.43 17.02
C LEU A 4 46.35 -42.09 17.71
N PHE A 5 46.70 -40.99 17.04
CA PHE A 5 46.23 -39.64 17.35
C PHE A 5 44.96 -39.41 16.50
N ALA A 6 43.79 -39.30 17.15
CA ALA A 6 42.54 -38.98 16.48
C ALA A 6 42.44 -37.46 16.27
N LEU A 7 42.48 -37.01 15.02
CA LEU A 7 42.20 -35.64 14.61
C LEU A 7 40.69 -35.40 14.62
N LEU A 8 40.20 -34.70 15.64
CA LEU A 8 38.82 -34.24 15.73
C LEU A 8 38.67 -32.97 14.87
N THR A 9 38.13 -33.10 13.65
CA THR A 9 37.82 -31.94 12.81
C THR A 9 36.46 -31.36 13.20
N ALA A 10 36.47 -30.25 13.94
CA ALA A 10 35.25 -29.50 14.24
C ALA A 10 34.77 -28.78 12.97
N ARG A 11 33.63 -29.21 12.41
CA ARG A 11 32.96 -28.46 11.34
C ARG A 11 32.16 -27.32 11.97
N LEU A 12 32.63 -26.09 11.83
CA LEU A 12 31.80 -24.90 12.07
C LEU A 12 30.72 -24.84 10.99
N ALA A 13 29.46 -25.08 11.37
CA ALA A 13 28.33 -24.73 10.53
C ALA A 13 28.10 -23.22 10.65
N ALA A 14 28.39 -22.46 9.59
CA ALA A 14 28.04 -21.05 9.52
C ALA A 14 26.51 -20.94 9.42
N LEU A 15 25.86 -20.40 10.46
CA LEU A 15 24.43 -20.11 10.44
C LEU A 15 24.22 -18.89 9.53
N THR A 16 23.91 -19.11 8.25
CA THR A 16 23.50 -18.03 7.35
C THR A 16 22.09 -17.61 7.73
N TYR A 17 21.94 -16.48 8.41
CA TYR A 17 20.64 -15.83 8.56
C TYR A 17 20.22 -15.33 7.20
N ALA A 18 19.14 -15.90 6.64
CA ALA A 18 18.50 -15.34 5.47
C ALA A 18 17.88 -14.00 5.87
N VAL A 19 18.45 -12.90 5.38
CA VAL A 19 17.81 -11.60 5.47
C VAL A 19 16.59 -11.67 4.56
N ALA A 20 15.39 -11.55 5.14
CA ALA A 20 14.18 -11.46 4.34
C ALA A 20 14.30 -10.22 3.43
N GLN A 21 14.41 -10.43 2.12
CA GLN A 21 14.45 -9.33 1.17
C GLN A 21 13.12 -8.61 1.20
N LEU A 22 13.17 -7.29 1.40
CA LEU A 22 12.00 -6.44 1.25
C LEU A 22 11.41 -6.63 -0.14
N PRO A 23 10.07 -6.65 -0.27
CA PRO A 23 9.44 -6.77 -1.56
C PRO A 23 9.80 -5.57 -2.44
N THR A 24 10.25 -5.84 -3.66
CA THR A 24 10.59 -4.83 -4.65
C THR A 24 9.76 -5.04 -5.91
N SER A 25 9.47 -3.95 -6.62
CA SER A 25 8.76 -3.97 -7.89
C SER A 25 9.48 -3.07 -8.89
N PRO A 26 9.60 -3.48 -10.18
CA PRO A 26 10.15 -2.61 -11.21
C PRO A 26 9.25 -1.40 -11.52
N LEU A 27 7.99 -1.43 -11.07
CA LEU A 27 7.00 -0.38 -11.33
C LEU A 27 7.06 0.77 -10.31
N GLY A 28 7.67 0.56 -9.15
CA GLY A 28 7.77 1.57 -8.10
C GLY A 28 7.96 1.00 -6.69
N PRO A 29 7.99 1.87 -5.67
CA PRO A 29 8.15 1.49 -4.27
C PRO A 29 7.01 0.59 -3.78
N VAL A 30 7.31 -0.39 -2.95
CA VAL A 30 6.31 -1.35 -2.43
C VAL A 30 6.12 -1.17 -0.93
N VAL A 31 4.87 -1.17 -0.47
CA VAL A 31 4.50 -1.28 0.95
C VAL A 31 3.79 -2.61 1.17
N ASN A 32 4.23 -3.37 2.17
CA ASN A 32 3.62 -4.63 2.57
C ASN A 32 2.85 -4.45 3.88
N LEU A 33 1.52 -4.62 3.85
CA LEU A 33 0.66 -4.53 5.03
C LEU A 33 0.35 -5.90 5.66
N GLY A 34 1.03 -6.97 5.21
CA GLY A 34 0.82 -8.35 5.66
C GLY A 34 -0.35 -9.05 4.97
N TYR A 35 -1.44 -8.33 4.71
CA TYR A 35 -2.62 -8.84 3.98
C TYR A 35 -2.61 -8.51 2.48
N ALA A 36 -1.85 -7.50 2.06
CA ALA A 36 -1.68 -7.09 0.67
C ALA A 36 -0.38 -6.30 0.50
N MET A 37 0.10 -6.25 -0.74
CA MET A 37 1.26 -5.46 -1.14
C MET A 37 0.82 -4.35 -2.09
N TYR A 38 1.20 -3.11 -1.84
CA TYR A 38 0.81 -1.96 -2.67
C TYR A 38 2.02 -1.38 -3.37
N ILE A 39 1.97 -1.29 -4.70
CA ILE A 39 2.99 -0.62 -5.52
C ILE A 39 2.59 0.84 -5.67
N GLY A 40 3.41 1.76 -5.18
CA GLY A 40 3.21 3.20 -5.29
C GLY A 40 3.94 3.84 -6.46
N ASN A 41 3.74 5.14 -6.62
CA ASN A 41 4.31 5.97 -7.68
C ASN A 41 5.25 7.03 -7.10
N THR A 42 6.43 7.18 -7.69
CA THR A 42 7.40 8.24 -7.38
C THR A 42 7.16 9.52 -8.17
N THR A 43 6.34 9.44 -9.21
CA THR A 43 5.78 10.58 -9.93
C THR A 43 4.50 10.99 -9.22
N SER A 44 4.42 12.25 -8.83
CA SER A 44 3.20 12.77 -8.20
C SER A 44 1.99 12.68 -9.16
N PRO A 45 0.77 12.62 -8.63
CA PRO A 45 -0.45 12.77 -9.42
C PRO A 45 -0.49 13.99 -10.36
N THR A 46 0.17 15.09 -10.00
CA THR A 46 0.33 16.30 -10.84
C THR A 46 1.40 16.18 -11.93
N GLY A 47 2.12 15.05 -12.00
CA GLY A 47 3.10 14.75 -13.05
C GLY A 47 4.54 15.16 -12.73
N LEU A 48 4.82 15.64 -11.50
CA LEU A 48 6.20 15.85 -11.05
C LEU A 48 6.91 14.50 -10.92
N GLU A 49 7.77 14.20 -11.89
CA GLU A 49 8.66 13.03 -11.86
C GLU A 49 9.68 13.15 -10.74
N ASP A 50 9.99 12.02 -10.11
CA ASP A 50 10.95 11.93 -9.02
C ASP A 50 10.79 12.96 -7.89
N GLY A 51 9.53 13.23 -7.54
CA GLY A 51 9.20 14.19 -6.48
C GLY A 51 9.64 13.75 -5.07
N PRO A 52 9.56 14.66 -4.09
CA PRO A 52 9.93 14.39 -2.70
C PRO A 52 8.94 13.46 -1.97
N VAL A 53 7.84 13.07 -2.63
CA VAL A 53 6.79 12.22 -2.09
C VAL A 53 6.66 10.92 -2.88
N VAL A 54 6.09 9.90 -2.23
CA VAL A 54 5.60 8.68 -2.87
C VAL A 54 4.09 8.65 -2.70
N PHE A 55 3.39 8.43 -3.80
CA PHE A 55 1.94 8.33 -3.85
C PHE A 55 1.49 6.87 -3.87
N TYR A 56 0.47 6.56 -3.06
CA TYR A 56 -0.25 5.29 -3.09
C TYR A 56 -1.74 5.58 -3.20
N GLY A 57 -2.33 5.42 -4.38
CA GLY A 57 -3.74 5.63 -4.66
C GLY A 57 -4.57 4.35 -4.66
N ASN A 58 -5.90 4.52 -4.75
CA ASN A 58 -6.85 3.43 -4.97
C ASN A 58 -6.79 2.30 -3.91
N ILE A 59 -6.36 2.61 -2.68
CA ILE A 59 -6.26 1.61 -1.61
C ILE A 59 -7.67 1.37 -1.05
N PRO A 60 -8.23 0.15 -1.10
CA PRO A 60 -9.51 -0.13 -0.48
C PRO A 60 -9.39 -0.05 1.04
N TYR A 61 -10.37 0.59 1.70
CA TYR A 61 -10.49 0.59 3.17
C TYR A 61 -11.73 -0.17 3.67
N ALA A 62 -12.62 -0.58 2.76
CA ALA A 62 -13.84 -1.32 3.06
C ALA A 62 -14.27 -2.16 1.84
N LEU A 63 -15.17 -3.12 2.08
CA LEU A 63 -15.80 -3.88 1.00
C LEU A 63 -16.66 -2.96 0.11
N PRO A 64 -16.70 -3.21 -1.22
CA PRO A 64 -17.52 -2.42 -2.14
C PRO A 64 -18.99 -2.36 -1.71
N PRO A 65 -19.62 -1.16 -1.66
CA PRO A 65 -20.99 -0.98 -1.17
C PRO A 65 -22.04 -1.32 -2.26
N ILE A 66 -21.93 -2.53 -2.83
CA ILE A 66 -22.75 -3.03 -3.93
C ILE A 66 -23.70 -4.13 -3.47
N GLY A 67 -24.77 -4.37 -4.23
CA GLY A 67 -25.79 -5.38 -3.88
C GLY A 67 -26.39 -5.12 -2.51
N ASP A 68 -26.41 -6.14 -1.66
CA ASP A 68 -26.97 -6.09 -0.30
C ASP A 68 -26.22 -5.16 0.66
N LEU A 69 -24.99 -4.76 0.31
CA LEU A 69 -24.20 -3.80 1.07
C LEU A 69 -24.57 -2.35 0.76
N ARG A 70 -25.36 -2.09 -0.28
CA ARG A 70 -25.81 -0.74 -0.61
C ARG A 70 -26.70 -0.20 0.52
N TRP A 71 -26.46 1.06 0.92
CA TRP A 71 -27.17 1.74 2.01
C TRP A 71 -26.93 1.12 3.40
N ARG A 72 -25.91 0.28 3.55
CA ARG A 72 -25.46 -0.26 4.82
C ARG A 72 -24.16 0.44 5.25
N ALA A 73 -23.85 0.34 6.54
CA ALA A 73 -22.54 0.75 7.03
C ALA A 73 -21.43 -0.04 6.30
N PRO A 74 -20.28 0.59 5.99
CA PRO A 74 -19.15 -0.09 5.38
C PRO A 74 -18.74 -1.32 6.18
N ARG A 75 -18.34 -2.37 5.46
CA ARG A 75 -17.86 -3.62 6.04
C ARG A 75 -16.34 -3.69 5.89
N MET A 76 -15.66 -4.11 6.95
CA MET A 76 -14.20 -4.25 6.96
C MET A 76 -13.72 -5.24 5.89
N LEU A 77 -12.52 -5.00 5.36
CA LEU A 77 -11.82 -5.96 4.53
C LEU A 77 -11.45 -7.19 5.34
N ASN A 78 -11.27 -8.32 4.65
CA ASN A 78 -10.67 -9.49 5.28
C ASN A 78 -9.14 -9.36 5.23
N GLU A 79 -8.56 -8.86 6.32
CA GLU A 79 -7.11 -8.69 6.49
C GLU A 79 -6.45 -9.89 7.19
N ASN A 80 -7.24 -10.92 7.54
CA ASN A 80 -6.74 -12.10 8.25
C ASN A 80 -6.02 -13.10 7.33
N GLY A 81 -6.07 -12.88 6.02
CA GLY A 81 -5.43 -13.72 5.03
C GLY A 81 -4.03 -13.21 4.70
N GLN A 82 -3.05 -14.13 4.61
CA GLN A 82 -1.83 -13.91 3.84
C GLN A 82 -2.18 -13.96 2.34
N THR A 83 -3.01 -13.04 1.87
CA THR A 83 -3.19 -12.87 0.43
C THR A 83 -1.94 -12.20 -0.09
N SER A 84 -1.09 -12.94 -0.82
CA SER A 84 0.04 -12.41 -1.59
C SER A 84 -0.42 -11.54 -2.78
N GLN A 85 -1.53 -10.82 -2.62
CA GLN A 85 -2.09 -9.97 -3.65
C GLN A 85 -1.28 -8.69 -3.70
N THR A 86 -0.61 -8.50 -4.83
CA THR A 86 -0.01 -7.23 -5.19
C THR A 86 -1.06 -6.38 -5.90
N VAL A 87 -1.27 -5.18 -5.38
CA VAL A 87 -2.21 -4.18 -5.88
C VAL A 87 -1.41 -3.02 -6.48
N ASP A 88 -1.78 -2.64 -7.70
CA ASP A 88 -1.26 -1.44 -8.34
C ASP A 88 -1.96 -0.22 -7.74
N ALA A 89 -1.22 0.56 -6.95
CA ALA A 89 -1.66 1.76 -6.25
C ALA A 89 -0.98 3.01 -6.84
N ARG A 90 -0.61 2.98 -8.12
CA ARG A 90 0.04 4.12 -8.78
C ARG A 90 -0.93 5.18 -9.27
N ASP A 91 -2.22 4.83 -9.36
CA ASP A 91 -3.28 5.65 -9.91
C ASP A 91 -4.38 5.96 -8.88
N TRP A 92 -5.14 7.02 -9.14
CA TRP A 92 -6.32 7.37 -8.35
C TRP A 92 -7.39 6.28 -8.38
N GLY A 93 -8.08 6.12 -7.26
CA GLY A 93 -9.32 5.35 -7.21
C GLY A 93 -10.46 6.07 -7.94
N PRO A 94 -11.49 5.33 -8.41
CA PRO A 94 -12.62 5.94 -9.08
C PRO A 94 -13.44 6.81 -8.11
N PRO A 95 -13.98 7.95 -8.58
CA PRO A 95 -14.95 8.73 -7.80
C PRO A 95 -16.23 7.92 -7.53
N CYS A 96 -16.85 8.17 -6.38
CA CYS A 96 -18.17 7.61 -6.06
C CYS A 96 -19.25 8.09 -7.03
N LEU A 97 -20.35 7.34 -7.08
CA LEU A 97 -21.52 7.64 -7.90
C LEU A 97 -22.00 9.09 -7.70
N GLN A 98 -21.81 9.91 -8.73
CA GLN A 98 -22.16 11.32 -8.83
C GLN A 98 -22.26 11.71 -10.30
N ARG A 99 -22.77 12.88 -10.69
CA ARG A 99 -22.72 13.25 -12.12
C ARG A 99 -21.32 13.82 -12.45
N PRO A 100 -20.57 13.30 -13.44
CA PRO A 100 -20.91 12.23 -14.40
C PRO A 100 -20.46 10.80 -14.01
N ALA A 101 -19.70 10.60 -12.92
CA ALA A 101 -19.18 9.30 -12.51
C ALA A 101 -20.24 8.29 -12.03
N MET A 102 -20.31 7.11 -12.65
CA MET A 102 -21.29 6.07 -12.30
C MET A 102 -20.65 4.83 -11.66
N VAL A 103 -19.62 5.00 -10.82
CA VAL A 103 -18.88 3.88 -10.22
C VAL A 103 -19.33 3.60 -8.79
N PRO A 104 -19.87 2.41 -8.49
CA PRO A 104 -20.37 2.08 -7.16
C PRO A 104 -19.29 1.53 -6.21
N ASP A 105 -18.18 0.98 -6.72
CA ASP A 105 -17.01 0.63 -5.90
C ASP A 105 -16.05 1.82 -5.82
N CYS A 106 -16.18 2.61 -4.75
CA CYS A 106 -15.43 3.85 -4.57
C CYS A 106 -14.88 4.05 -3.15
N LEU A 107 -14.98 3.05 -2.26
CA LEU A 107 -14.49 3.14 -0.88
C LEU A 107 -12.97 2.94 -0.85
N LYS A 108 -12.26 3.92 -1.39
CA LYS A 108 -10.81 3.95 -1.55
C LYS A 108 -10.21 5.14 -0.80
N VAL A 109 -8.95 5.02 -0.42
CA VAL A 109 -8.12 6.08 0.15
C VAL A 109 -6.85 6.23 -0.68
N ASN A 110 -6.25 7.41 -0.61
CA ASN A 110 -4.94 7.69 -1.18
C ASN A 110 -4.00 8.17 -0.06
N VAL A 111 -2.73 7.83 -0.17
CA VAL A 111 -1.70 8.14 0.81
C VAL A 111 -0.51 8.77 0.11
N TRP A 112 -0.06 9.91 0.65
CA TRP A 112 1.21 10.52 0.29
C TRP A 112 2.13 10.39 1.50
N LYS A 113 3.38 10.02 1.24
CA LYS A 113 4.42 10.05 2.26
C LYS A 113 5.69 10.71 1.72
N PRO A 114 6.54 11.31 2.57
CA PRO A 114 7.89 11.69 2.15
C PRO A 114 8.65 10.47 1.63
N ARG A 115 9.40 10.63 0.53
CA ARG A 115 10.23 9.56 -0.04
C ARG A 115 11.26 9.03 0.96
N THR A 116 11.73 9.90 1.84
CA THR A 116 12.71 9.60 2.89
C THR A 116 12.11 8.86 4.10
N ALA A 117 10.78 8.80 4.23
CA ALA A 117 10.13 8.13 5.33
C ALA A 117 10.29 6.61 5.23
N SER A 118 10.61 5.96 6.34
CA SER A 118 10.80 4.51 6.45
C SER A 118 9.80 3.89 7.43
N GLU A 119 9.70 2.57 7.40
CA GLU A 119 8.89 1.85 8.39
C GLU A 119 9.42 2.11 9.80
N GLY A 120 8.51 2.42 10.74
CA GLY A 120 8.84 2.81 12.11
C GLY A 120 8.93 4.33 12.34
N ASP A 121 9.01 5.14 11.29
CA ASP A 121 8.96 6.60 11.43
C ASP A 121 7.57 7.05 11.90
N ALA A 122 7.51 7.71 13.05
CA ALA A 122 6.27 8.21 13.65
C ALA A 122 5.92 9.63 13.17
N LEU A 123 5.70 9.77 11.86
CA LEU A 123 5.34 11.06 11.26
C LEU A 123 3.90 11.48 11.64
N PRO A 124 3.62 12.79 11.76
CA PRO A 124 2.25 13.28 11.92
C PRO A 124 1.41 12.93 10.68
N VAL A 125 0.19 12.46 10.90
CA VAL A 125 -0.76 12.09 9.84
C VAL A 125 -1.84 13.15 9.72
N ALA A 126 -1.92 13.80 8.56
CA ALA A 126 -3.04 14.65 8.19
C ALA A 126 -4.04 13.85 7.35
N VAL A 127 -5.33 13.95 7.69
CA VAL A 127 -6.41 13.28 6.95
C VAL A 127 -7.32 14.36 6.38
N TYR A 128 -7.45 14.37 5.05
CA TYR A 128 -8.32 15.30 4.34
C TYR A 128 -9.59 14.60 3.86
N ILE A 129 -10.74 15.25 4.10
CA ILE A 129 -12.05 14.81 3.65
C ILE A 129 -12.57 15.88 2.70
N HIS A 130 -12.76 15.53 1.43
CA HIS A 130 -13.19 16.49 0.42
C HIS A 130 -14.59 17.04 0.70
N GLY A 131 -14.84 18.28 0.27
CA GLY A 131 -16.17 18.90 0.28
C GLY A 131 -17.08 18.38 -0.85
N GLY A 132 -18.05 19.20 -1.26
CA GLY A 132 -18.98 18.87 -2.36
C GLY A 132 -20.41 18.55 -1.90
N GLY A 133 -20.79 19.00 -0.70
CA GLY A 133 -22.18 18.97 -0.22
C GLY A 133 -22.78 17.57 -0.09
N PHE A 134 -21.94 16.54 0.03
CA PHE A 134 -22.34 15.12 0.09
C PHE A 134 -22.98 14.55 -1.19
N TYR A 135 -22.95 15.27 -2.32
CA TYR A 135 -23.51 14.79 -3.59
C TYR A 135 -22.53 14.83 -4.77
N ALA A 136 -21.38 15.47 -4.60
CA ALA A 136 -20.37 15.65 -5.64
C ALA A 136 -18.96 15.69 -5.04
N ASN A 137 -17.98 15.74 -5.95
CA ASN A 137 -16.54 15.79 -5.73
C ASN A 137 -15.90 14.44 -5.37
N SER A 138 -14.58 14.39 -5.47
CA SER A 138 -13.74 13.25 -5.08
C SER A 138 -12.32 13.74 -4.77
N PRO A 139 -11.45 12.91 -4.18
CA PRO A 139 -10.06 13.26 -3.95
C PRO A 139 -9.29 13.64 -5.23
N GLN A 140 -9.68 13.11 -6.40
CA GLN A 140 -9.08 13.44 -7.70
C GLN A 140 -9.63 14.76 -8.30
N GLY A 141 -10.80 15.21 -7.82
CA GLY A 141 -11.61 16.23 -8.51
C GLY A 141 -11.02 17.64 -8.54
N PHE A 142 -10.05 17.94 -7.67
CA PHE A 142 -9.40 19.26 -7.63
C PHE A 142 -7.88 19.11 -7.56
N PRO A 143 -7.13 19.82 -8.44
CA PRO A 143 -5.66 19.86 -8.40
C PRO A 143 -5.06 20.37 -7.10
N LEU A 144 -5.85 21.01 -6.23
CA LEU A 144 -5.42 21.49 -4.91
C LEU A 144 -5.35 20.38 -3.86
N TYR A 145 -5.77 19.15 -4.18
CA TYR A 145 -5.75 18.02 -3.26
C TYR A 145 -4.51 17.12 -3.44
N ASP A 146 -3.59 17.50 -4.33
CA ASP A 146 -2.26 16.92 -4.49
C ASP A 146 -1.18 17.84 -3.89
#